data_AF-A0A9D4HXC0-F1
#
_entry.id   AF-A0A9D4HXC0-F1
#
_cell.length_a   1.000
_cell.length_b   1.000
_cell.length_c   1.000
_cell.angle_alpha   90.00
_cell.angle_beta   90.00
_cell.angle_gamma   90.00
#
_symmetry.space_group_name_H-M   'P 1'
#
loop_
_entity.id
_entity.type
_entity.pdbx_description
1 polymer ?
#
loop_
_entity_poly.entity_id
_entity_poly.type
_entity_poly.pdbx_seq_one_letter_code
_entity_poly.pdbx_strand_id
1 'polypeptide(L)'
;MDDLPLRFTINNGDIETPSKRRKLDFLDFCSPERTLEDELQCYANEKSVGMDPLQWWRENEARFPKMAVVARRVLSAIRKGV
;
A
#
# COMPACT_ATOMS: atom_id res chain seq x y z
N MET A 1 32.67 -6.74 39.15
CA MET A 1 31.88 -5.59 39.61
C MET A 1 32.78 -4.41 39.24
N ASP A 2 32.52 -3.64 38.19
CA ASP A 2 31.23 -3.10 37.73
C ASP A 2 31.20 -2.78 36.22
N ASP A 3 29.97 -2.83 35.69
CA ASP A 3 29.31 -2.28 34.50
C ASP A 3 30.01 -1.89 33.16
N LEU A 4 29.31 -2.33 32.10
CA LEU A 4 29.40 -1.91 30.70
C LEU A 4 28.89 -0.46 30.50
N PRO A 5 29.35 0.24 29.45
CA PRO A 5 28.39 1.03 28.69
C PRO A 5 28.45 0.73 27.18
N LEU A 6 27.27 0.43 26.62
CA LEU A 6 26.99 0.38 25.20
C LEU A 6 27.23 1.76 24.57
N ARG A 7 28.30 1.91 23.80
CA ARG A 7 28.45 3.05 22.87
C ARG A 7 27.93 2.64 21.50
N PHE A 8 26.73 3.10 21.17
CA PHE A 8 26.23 3.15 19.80
C PHE A 8 27.15 4.05 18.97
N THR A 9 27.73 3.49 17.91
CA THR A 9 28.39 4.29 16.88
C THR A 9 27.76 3.92 15.55
N ILE A 10 26.92 4.81 15.05
CA ILE A 10 26.26 4.73 13.75
C ILE A 10 27.31 5.16 12.72
N ASN A 11 27.78 4.23 11.89
CA ASN A 11 28.57 4.55 10.71
C ASN A 11 27.65 4.44 9.49
N ASN A 12 27.23 5.59 8.97
CA ASN A 12 26.66 5.72 7.64
C ASN A 12 27.80 5.60 6.61
N GLY A 13 27.66 4.70 5.64
CA GLY A 13 28.49 4.72 4.44
C GLY A 13 28.53 3.38 3.72
N ASP A 14 27.90 3.35 2.55
CA ASP A 14 27.97 2.31 1.52
C ASP A 14 27.30 0.96 1.78
N ILE A 15 26.08 0.82 1.25
CA ILE A 15 25.58 -0.47 0.79
C ILE A 15 25.02 -0.30 -0.62
N GLU A 16 25.91 -0.63 -1.54
CA GLU A 16 25.69 -1.27 -2.84
C GLU A 16 24.24 -1.64 -3.14
N THR A 17 23.76 -1.16 -4.29
CA THR A 17 22.57 -1.74 -4.92
C THR A 17 22.92 -3.13 -5.45
N PRO A 18 22.09 -4.14 -5.15
CA PRO A 18 21.71 -5.03 -6.25
C PRO A 18 20.21 -5.29 -6.26
N SER A 19 19.64 -5.10 -7.45
CA SER A 19 18.41 -5.75 -7.94
C SER A 19 17.98 -6.98 -7.13
N LYS A 20 17.01 -6.80 -6.24
CA LYS A 20 16.16 -7.88 -5.75
C LYS A 20 14.71 -7.45 -5.94
N ARG A 21 14.22 -7.70 -7.15
CA ARG A 21 12.78 -7.91 -7.40
C ARG A 21 12.33 -9.07 -6.51
N ARG A 22 11.92 -8.77 -5.28
CA ARG A 22 11.18 -9.74 -4.46
C ARG A 22 9.75 -9.77 -4.97
N LYS A 23 9.59 -10.66 -5.95
CA LYS A 23 8.34 -11.21 -6.42
C LYS A 23 7.72 -12.04 -5.29
N LEU A 24 7.13 -11.43 -4.24
CA LEU A 24 6.24 -12.16 -3.34
C LEU A 24 5.39 -11.31 -2.37
N ASP A 25 4.53 -10.40 -2.86
CA ASP A 25 3.49 -9.80 -2.00
C ASP A 25 2.08 -10.06 -2.55
N PHE A 26 1.98 -10.80 -3.67
CA PHE A 26 0.69 -11.16 -4.28
C PHE A 26 -0.20 -12.03 -3.37
N LEU A 27 0.35 -12.61 -2.31
CA LEU A 27 -0.37 -13.44 -1.34
C LEU A 27 -0.80 -12.68 -0.08
N ASP A 28 -0.38 -11.41 0.09
CA ASP A 28 -0.81 -10.58 1.23
C ASP A 28 -2.14 -9.85 0.96
N PHE A 29 -2.70 -10.06 -0.23
CA PHE A 29 -3.86 -9.32 -0.69
C PHE A 29 -5.18 -9.67 0.00
N CYS A 30 -5.19 -10.63 0.93
CA CYS A 30 -6.40 -10.97 1.68
C CYS A 30 -6.14 -11.22 3.17
N SER A 31 -5.09 -10.62 3.75
CA SER A 31 -4.90 -10.69 5.20
C SER A 31 -5.97 -9.85 5.91
N PRO A 32 -6.75 -10.43 6.85
CA PRO A 32 -7.81 -9.73 7.58
C PRO A 32 -7.30 -8.58 8.46
N GLU A 33 -5.98 -8.42 8.58
CA GLU A 33 -5.35 -7.39 9.41
C GLU A 33 -4.98 -6.11 8.64
N ARG A 34 -5.11 -6.06 7.30
CA ARG A 34 -4.72 -4.84 6.56
C ARG A 34 -5.58 -3.66 6.97
N THR A 35 -4.93 -2.62 7.49
CA THR A 35 -5.57 -1.38 7.93
C THR A 35 -5.96 -0.53 6.72
N LEU A 36 -6.78 0.51 6.96
CA LEU A 36 -7.08 1.46 5.88
C LEU A 36 -5.82 2.20 5.40
N GLU A 37 -4.88 2.45 6.32
CA GLU A 37 -3.63 3.13 6.01
C GLU A 37 -2.73 2.28 5.10
N ASP A 38 -2.70 0.96 5.34
CA ASP A 38 -1.99 0.02 4.46
C ASP A 38 -2.59 0.01 3.04
N GLU A 39 -3.93 -0.02 2.94
CA GLU A 39 -4.62 0.06 1.64
C GLU A 39 -4.29 1.37 0.90
N LEU A 40 -4.28 2.49 1.62
CA LEU A 40 -3.94 3.81 1.09
C LEU A 40 -2.50 3.85 0.57
N GLN A 41 -1.54 3.34 1.34
CA GLN A 41 -0.15 3.30 0.92
C GLN A 41 0.03 2.39 -0.31
N CYS A 42 -0.65 1.25 -0.36
CA CYS A 42 -0.64 0.39 -1.54
C CYS A 42 -1.26 1.08 -2.77
N TYR A 43 -2.37 1.81 -2.61
CA TYR A 43 -3.02 2.53 -3.70
C TYR A 43 -2.17 3.71 -4.20
N ALA A 44 -1.51 4.45 -3.30
CA ALA A 44 -0.65 5.58 -3.65
C ALA A 44 0.54 5.18 -4.55
N ASN A 45 0.99 3.93 -4.44
CA ASN A 45 2.06 3.36 -5.25
C ASN A 45 1.55 2.72 -6.55
N GLU A 46 0.23 2.68 -6.76
CA GLU A 46 -0.37 2.07 -7.94
C GLU A 46 -0.27 3.00 -9.16
N LYS A 47 -0.09 2.41 -10.34
CA LYS A 47 0.01 3.20 -11.57
C LYS A 47 -1.38 3.65 -12.00
N SER A 48 -1.46 4.87 -12.54
CA SER A 48 -2.69 5.33 -13.18
C SER A 48 -3.01 4.44 -14.39
N VAL A 49 -4.22 3.89 -14.39
CA VAL A 49 -4.74 3.09 -15.50
C VAL A 49 -5.76 3.94 -16.24
N GLY A 50 -5.69 3.98 -17.58
CA GLY A 50 -6.66 4.68 -18.45
C GLY A 50 -8.01 3.96 -18.55
N MET A 51 -8.57 3.52 -17.42
CA MET A 51 -9.83 2.79 -17.31
C MET A 51 -10.86 3.65 -16.57
N ASP A 52 -12.15 3.35 -16.76
CA ASP A 52 -13.23 3.90 -15.93
C ASP A 52 -12.95 3.65 -14.42
N PRO A 53 -12.93 4.70 -13.58
CA PRO A 53 -12.61 4.57 -12.17
C PRO A 53 -13.57 3.63 -11.41
N LEU A 54 -14.86 3.63 -11.74
CA LEU A 54 -15.84 2.76 -11.07
C LEU A 54 -15.59 1.28 -11.40
N GLN A 55 -15.23 0.98 -12.64
CA GLN A 55 -14.84 -0.36 -13.06
C GLN A 55 -13.57 -0.81 -12.34
N TRP A 56 -12.54 0.05 -12.30
CA TRP A 56 -11.27 -0.26 -11.64
C TRP A 56 -11.47 -0.65 -10.16
N TRP A 57 -12.30 0.10 -9.44
CA TRP A 57 -12.61 -0.18 -8.03
C TRP A 57 -13.43 -1.45 -7.81
N ARG A 58 -14.19 -1.93 -8.81
CA ARG A 58 -14.86 -3.24 -8.73
C ARG A 58 -13.86 -4.37 -8.90
N GLU A 59 -12.94 -4.24 -9.86
CA GLU A 59 -11.93 -5.28 -10.12
C GLU A 59 -10.92 -5.40 -8.96
N ASN A 60 -10.63 -4.29 -8.28
CA ASN A 60 -9.67 -4.25 -7.18
C ASN A 60 -10.32 -4.26 -5.78
N GLU A 61 -11.62 -4.57 -5.68
CA GLU A 61 -12.34 -4.58 -4.40
C GLU A 61 -11.74 -5.58 -3.39
N ALA A 62 -11.35 -6.77 -3.85
CA ALA A 62 -10.70 -7.76 -3.00
C ALA A 62 -9.33 -7.27 -2.48
N ARG A 63 -8.66 -6.40 -3.24
CA ARG A 63 -7.32 -5.87 -2.92
C ARG A 63 -7.39 -4.69 -1.95
N PHE A 64 -8.43 -3.87 -2.06
CA PHE A 64 -8.67 -2.65 -1.28
C PHE A 64 -10.12 -2.59 -0.77
N PRO A 65 -10.53 -3.50 0.12
CA PRO A 65 -11.93 -3.62 0.52
C PRO A 65 -12.49 -2.36 1.18
N LYS A 66 -11.72 -1.68 2.04
CA LYS A 66 -12.19 -0.48 2.74
C LYS A 66 -12.24 0.71 1.78
N MET A 67 -11.20 0.90 0.97
CA MET A 67 -11.16 2.00 0.00
C MET A 67 -12.21 1.85 -1.11
N ALA A 68 -12.44 0.63 -1.60
CA ALA A 68 -13.40 0.38 -2.67
C ALA A 68 -14.83 0.77 -2.28
N VAL A 69 -15.22 0.60 -1.01
CA VAL A 69 -16.53 1.05 -0.51
C VAL A 69 -16.66 2.57 -0.61
N VAL A 70 -15.66 3.31 -0.13
CA VAL A 70 -15.68 4.78 -0.15
C VAL A 70 -15.62 5.31 -1.58
N ALA A 71 -14.67 4.82 -2.37
CA ALA A 71 -14.46 5.26 -3.73
C ALA A 71 -15.69 5.05 -4.61
N ARG A 72 -16.34 3.88 -4.54
CA ARG A 72 -17.57 3.63 -5.32
C ARG A 72 -18.71 4.55 -4.93
N ARG A 73 -18.87 4.90 -3.65
CA ARG A 73 -19.88 5.86 -3.20
C ARG A 73 -19.63 7.25 -3.76
N VAL A 74 -18.39 7.74 -3.64
CA VAL A 74 -17.97 9.06 -4.13
C VAL A 74 -18.12 9.14 -5.65
N LEU A 75 -17.54 8.18 -6.38
CA LEU A 75 -17.59 8.17 -7.84
C LEU A 75 -19.01 7.99 -8.39
N SER A 76 -19.85 7.20 -7.70
CA SER A 76 -21.27 7.07 -8.08
C SER A 76 -22.06 8.34 -7.83
N ALA A 77 -21.73 9.12 -6.79
CA ALA A 77 -22.35 10.40 -6.51
C ALA A 77 -21.94 11.45 -7.55
N ILE A 78 -20.65 11.53 -7.89
CA ILE A 78 -20.13 12.42 -8.94
C ILE A 78 -20.81 12.12 -10.28
N ARG A 79 -20.92 10.84 -10.64
CA ARG A 79 -21.58 10.43 -11.89
C ARG A 79 -23.06 10.81 -11.96
N LYS A 80 -23.73 10.94 -10.82
CA LYS A 80 -25.15 11.30 -10.73
C LYS A 80 -25.41 12.80 -10.78
N GLY A 81 -24.36 13.64 -10.87
CA GLY A 81 -24.50 15.08 -10.94
C GLY A 81 -24.97 15.66 -9.60
N VAL A 82 -24.01 15.88 -8.71
CA VAL A 82 -24.12 17.02 -7.78
C VAL A 82 -23.87 18.29 -8.58
#